data_AF-T1BBQ5-F1
#
_entry.id   AF-T1BBQ5-F1
#
_cell.length_a   1.000
_cell.length_b   1.000
_cell.length_c   1.000
_cell.angle_alpha   90.00
_cell.angle_beta   90.00
_cell.angle_gamma   90.00
#
_symmetry.space_group_name_H-M   'P 1'
#
loop_
_entity.id
_entity.type
_entity.pdbx_description
1 polymer ?
#
loop_
_entity_poly.entity_id
_entity_poly.type
_entity_poly.pdbx_seq_one_letter_code
_entity_poly.pdbx_strand_id
1 'polypeptide(L)' 'MDSPLLIAEHLPRRPYCSDDLVYGLQIRPRETALKKKLIQLNPPGICRFLVFDIDRVGASLEWENASLPEPTWS' A
#
# COMPACT_ATOMS: atom_id res chain seq x y z
N MET A 1 -6.33 10.04 -14.90
CA MET A 1 -5.39 8.91 -14.99
C MET A 1 -6.09 7.71 -14.42
N ASP A 2 -6.33 6.67 -15.22
CA ASP A 2 -6.90 5.43 -14.73
C ASP A 2 -5.83 4.68 -13.91
N SER A 3 -5.70 5.11 -12.65
CA SER A 3 -4.79 4.61 -11.62
C SER A 3 -4.90 3.12 -11.23
N PRO A 4 -5.96 2.32 -11.55
CA PRO A 4 -6.00 0.92 -11.10
C PRO A 4 -4.99 0.00 -11.78
N LEU A 5 -4.55 0.31 -13.00
CA LEU A 5 -3.75 -0.61 -13.82
C LEU A 5 -2.35 -0.86 -13.22
N LEU A 6 -1.70 0.19 -12.72
CA LEU A 6 -0.35 0.09 -12.15
C LEU A 6 -0.28 -0.90 -10.98
N ILE A 7 -1.30 -0.91 -10.12
CA ILE A 7 -1.34 -1.80 -8.96
C ILE A 7 -1.86 -3.20 -9.34
N ALA A 8 -2.85 -3.28 -10.23
CA ALA A 8 -3.49 -4.53 -10.59
C ALA A 8 -2.53 -5.54 -11.25
N GLU A 9 -1.64 -5.10 -12.15
CA GLU A 9 -0.70 -6.00 -12.83
C GLU A 9 0.32 -6.62 -11.87
N HIS A 10 0.62 -5.90 -10.80
CA HIS A 10 1.67 -6.23 -9.85
C HIS A 10 1.16 -6.97 -8.61
N LEU A 11 -0.15 -7.03 -8.40
CA LEU A 11 -0.72 -7.68 -7.24
C LEU A 11 -0.39 -9.19 -7.16
N PRO A 12 -0.22 -9.76 -5.95
CA PRO A 12 -0.18 -11.22 -5.79
C PRO A 12 -1.42 -11.87 -6.39
N ARG A 13 -1.33 -13.15 -6.80
CA ARG A 13 -2.50 -13.89 -7.32
C ARG A 13 -3.65 -13.94 -6.31
N ARG A 14 -3.30 -14.07 -5.03
CA ARG A 14 -4.22 -14.14 -3.91
C ARG A 14 -3.74 -13.26 -2.75
N PRO A 15 -3.85 -11.91 -2.85
CA PRO A 15 -3.45 -11.03 -1.77
C PRO A 15 -4.32 -11.26 -0.53
N TYR A 16 -3.79 -10.85 0.61
CA TYR A 16 -4.62 -10.59 1.78
C TYR A 16 -5.36 -9.27 1.58
N CYS A 17 -6.62 -9.22 2.01
CA CYS A 17 -7.45 -8.02 1.92
C CYS A 17 -8.51 -7.99 3.02
N SER A 18 -9.03 -6.81 3.32
CA SER A 18 -10.17 -6.64 4.20
C SER A 18 -10.88 -5.30 3.96
N ASP A 19 -12.14 -5.21 4.37
CA ASP A 19 -12.84 -3.93 4.47
C ASP A 19 -12.79 -3.37 5.90
N ASP A 20 -12.56 -4.24 6.88
CA ASP A 20 -12.51 -3.92 8.30
C ASP A 20 -11.65 -5.00 9.01
N LEU A 21 -10.57 -4.55 9.65
CA LEU A 21 -9.60 -5.42 10.32
C LEU A 21 -10.17 -6.14 11.55
N VAL A 22 -11.31 -5.70 12.10
CA VAL A 22 -12.03 -6.42 13.18
C VAL A 22 -12.38 -7.84 12.75
N TYR A 23 -12.67 -8.06 11.47
CA TYR A 23 -12.97 -9.39 10.91
C TYR A 23 -11.72 -10.14 10.40
N GLY A 24 -10.53 -9.59 10.63
CA GLY A 24 -9.25 -10.14 10.19
C GLY A 24 -8.97 -9.97 8.70
N LEU A 25 -7.86 -10.58 8.24
CA LEU A 25 -7.43 -10.57 6.85
C LEU A 25 -8.01 -11.76 6.08
N GLN A 26 -8.41 -11.53 4.83
CA GLN A 26 -8.97 -12.55 3.94
C GLN A 26 -8.08 -12.77 2.73
N ILE A 27 -7.87 -14.02 2.32
CA ILE A 27 -7.16 -14.35 1.08
C ILE A 27 -8.16 -14.52 -0.06
N ARG A 28 -8.09 -13.67 -1.10
CA ARG A 28 -9.07 -13.64 -2.22
C ARG A 28 -8.38 -13.56 -3.58
N PRO A 29 -9.02 -13.99 -4.68
CA PRO A 29 -8.52 -13.72 -6.02
C PRO A 29 -8.35 -12.21 -6.27
N ARG A 30 -7.38 -11.84 -7.12
CA ARG A 30 -7.05 -10.44 -7.44
C ARG A 30 -8.27 -9.57 -7.74
N GLU A 31 -9.18 -10.04 -8.60
CA GLU A 31 -10.38 -9.29 -9.02
C GLU A 31 -11.33 -8.97 -7.86
N THR A 32 -11.44 -9.87 -6.89
CA THR A 32 -12.25 -9.63 -5.68
C THR A 32 -11.51 -8.73 -4.70
N ALA A 33 -10.19 -8.95 -4.54
CA ALA A 33 -9.38 -8.19 -3.60
C ALA A 33 -9.25 -6.71 -3.99
N LEU A 34 -9.17 -6.40 -5.29
CA LEU A 34 -9.12 -5.01 -5.80
C LEU A 34 -10.36 -4.18 -5.43
N LYS A 35 -11.46 -4.82 -5.00
CA LYS A 35 -12.69 -4.15 -4.56
C LYS A 35 -12.71 -3.89 -3.05
N LYS A 36 -11.66 -4.27 -2.32
CA LYS A 36 -11.54 -4.11 -0.87
C LYS A 36 -10.81 -2.82 -0.51
N LYS A 37 -11.13 -2.26 0.67
CA LYS A 37 -10.48 -1.04 1.17
C LYS A 37 -9.00 -1.23 1.50
N LEU A 38 -8.66 -2.38 2.08
CA LEU A 38 -7.31 -2.73 2.49
C LEU A 38 -6.85 -3.95 1.68
N ILE A 39 -5.65 -3.86 1.12
CA ILE A 39 -5.08 -4.90 0.26
C ILE A 39 -3.57 -4.99 0.45
N GLN A 40 -3.05 -6.21 0.57
CA GLN A 40 -1.62 -6.45 0.63
C GLN A 40 -1.04 -6.41 -0.77
N LEU A 41 -0.26 -5.36 -1.04
CA LEU A 41 0.41 -5.13 -2.32
C LEU A 41 1.61 -6.07 -2.53
N ASN A 42 2.37 -6.31 -1.47
CA ASN A 42 3.62 -7.07 -1.52
C ASN A 42 3.38 -8.55 -1.24
N PRO A 43 3.80 -9.49 -2.10
CA PRO A 43 3.74 -10.91 -1.76
C PRO A 43 4.74 -11.24 -0.63
N PRO A 44 4.55 -12.37 0.07
CA PRO A 44 5.53 -12.83 1.06
C PRO A 44 6.92 -12.93 0.44
N GLY A 45 7.93 -12.31 1.07
CA GLY A 45 9.33 -12.38 0.65
C GLY A 45 9.76 -11.39 -0.44
N ILE A 46 8.88 -10.48 -0.89
CA ILE A 46 9.26 -9.40 -1.82
C ILE A 46 8.76 -8.07 -1.25
N CYS A 47 9.62 -7.06 -1.21
CA CYS A 47 9.21 -5.69 -0.92
C CYS A 47 9.23 -4.86 -2.22
N ARG A 48 8.12 -4.18 -2.50
CA ARG A 48 8.04 -3.15 -3.54
C ARG A 48 7.72 -1.83 -2.87
N PHE A 49 8.29 -0.77 -3.40
CA PHE A 49 8.22 0.58 -2.83
C PHE A 49 7.44 1.50 -3.77
N LEU A 50 6.62 2.37 -3.18
CA LEU A 50 6.08 3.53 -3.85
C LEU A 50 6.94 4.72 -3.44
N VAL A 51 7.62 5.32 -4.39
CA VAL A 51 8.46 6.51 -4.16
C VAL A 51 7.60 7.72 -4.47
N PHE A 52 7.44 8.59 -3.48
CA PHE A 52 6.73 9.85 -3.61
C PHE A 52 7.74 10.98 -3.51
N ASP A 53 7.78 11.82 -4.53
CA ASP A 53 8.48 13.10 -4.43
C ASP A 53 7.56 14.11 -3.76
N ILE A 54 8.12 14.95 -2.89
CA ILE A 54 7.36 15.94 -2.12
C ILE A 54 7.95 17.33 -2.40
N ASP A 55 7.37 18.01 -3.38
CA ASP A 55 7.82 19.33 -3.86
C ASP A 55 7.38 20.49 -2.96
N ARG A 56 7.80 20.50 -1.68
CA ARG A 56 7.60 21.65 -0.79
C ARG A 56 8.75 21.86 0.19
N VAL A 57 8.98 23.11 0.56
CA VAL A 57 9.99 23.48 1.57
C VAL A 57 9.67 22.78 2.89
N GLY A 58 10.67 22.13 3.48
CA GLY A 58 10.53 21.41 4.76
C GLY A 58 9.95 20.00 4.65
N ALA A 59 9.71 19.47 3.45
CA ALA A 59 9.11 18.15 3.23
C ALA A 59 9.79 17.00 4.01
N SER A 60 11.11 17.07 4.20
CA SER A 60 11.88 16.05 4.94
C SER A 60 11.51 15.92 6.42
N LEU A 61 10.88 16.94 7.03
CA LEU A 61 10.50 16.97 8.45
C LEU A 61 8.98 16.78 8.65
N GLU A 62 8.21 16.66 7.59
CA GLU A 62 6.74 16.63 7.67
C GLU A 62 6.20 15.38 8.36
N TRP A 63 6.96 14.27 8.36
CA TRP A 63 6.59 13.08 9.12
C TRP A 63 6.54 13.37 10.63
N GLU A 64 7.46 14.19 11.14
CA GLU A 64 7.50 14.59 12.55
C GLU A 64 6.29 15.49 12.87
N ASN A 65 6.05 16.51 12.04
CA ASN A 65 4.89 17.41 12.18
C ASN A 65 3.55 16.66 12.17
N ALA A 66 3.44 15.60 11.38
CA ALA A 66 2.24 14.78 11.26
C ALA A 66 2.15 13.62 12.27
N SER A 67 3.12 13.49 13.19
CA SER A 67 3.21 12.36 14.13
C SER A 67 3.19 10.99 13.44
N LEU A 68 3.82 10.92 12.26
CA LEU A 68 4.01 9.70 11.50
C LEU A 68 5.32 9.02 11.92
N PRO A 69 5.51 7.71 11.64
CA PRO A 69 6.80 7.06 11.80
C PRO A 69 7.88 7.72 10.93
N GLU A 70 9.13 7.67 11.37
CA GLU A 70 10.27 8.12 10.59
C GLU A 70 10.34 7.36 9.24
N PRO A 71 10.68 8.04 8.13
CA PRO A 71 10.90 7.38 6.85
C PRO A 71 11.96 6.27 6.98
N THR A 72 11.75 5.16 6.27
CA THR A 72 12.76 4.09 6.21
C THR A 72 13.88 4.54 5.27
N TRP A 73 15.05 4.85 5.81
CA TRP A 73 16.21 5.37 5.05
C TRP A 73 17.14 4.30 4.46
N SER A 74 16.76 3.03 4.51
CA SER A 74 17.59 1.86 4.13
C SER A 74 16.90 0.92 3.17
#